data_AF-A0A815LDV2-F1
#
_entry.id   AF-A0A815LDV2-F1
#
_cell.length_a   1.000
_cell.length_b   1.000
_cell.length_c   1.000
_cell.angle_alpha   90.00
_cell.angle_beta   90.00
_cell.angle_gamma   90.00
#
_symmetry.space_group_name_H-M   'P 1'
#
loop_
_entity.id
_entity.type
_entity.pdbx_description
1 polymer ?
#
loop_
_entity_poly.entity_id
_entity_poly.type
_entity_poly.pdbx_seq_one_letter_code
_entity_poly.pdbx_strand_id
1 'polypeptide(L)'
;MNRCSNNECLWSCIWLKDYQHTAVKFYYSENKSTDPIGYSRFSLTSLTIIRLMHEKSCEDNRFERLKLHAIRIPYLLDLFEFLVLPNRDDMIRARDLYDYFRKFNDKSYPDLLSNIEAKNTFGIYFADQSSEMNEALQEIQDQVEQDKKDKIEEVDNGKEKYEQLMKKAYELKCECALNLYFRKCERCTTIKDANNLKVHIDECPIPSQTNGVGATTGTGKTTTAARTGCTLKS
;
A
#
# COMPACT_ATOMS: atom_id res chain seq x y z
N MET A 1 -12.42 13.87 24.59
CA MET A 1 -11.86 12.93 23.58
C MET A 1 -12.36 11.52 23.90
N ASN A 2 -13.52 11.13 23.39
CA ASN A 2 -14.00 9.77 23.55
C ASN A 2 -13.28 8.90 22.52
N ARG A 3 -12.25 8.18 22.98
CA ARG A 3 -11.74 7.03 22.23
C ARG A 3 -12.92 6.07 22.14
N CYS A 4 -13.50 5.87 20.96
CA CYS A 4 -14.12 4.57 20.68
C CYS A 4 -13.01 3.57 20.95
N SER A 5 -13.18 2.78 22.01
CA SER A 5 -12.29 1.69 22.37
C SER A 5 -12.11 0.83 21.12
N ASN A 6 -10.86 0.66 20.65
CA ASN A 6 -10.52 -0.07 19.42
C ASN A 6 -11.17 -1.46 19.33
N ASN A 7 -11.61 -2.02 20.45
CA ASN A 7 -12.32 -3.29 20.52
C ASN A 7 -13.76 -3.20 19.97
N GLU A 8 -14.53 -2.14 20.22
CA GLU A 8 -15.97 -2.08 19.85
C GLU A 8 -16.22 -2.01 18.34
N CYS A 9 -15.33 -1.35 17.59
CA CYS A 9 -15.39 -1.33 16.12
C CYS A 9 -14.99 -2.69 15.52
N LEU A 10 -14.02 -3.38 16.13
CA LEU A 10 -13.55 -4.68 15.64
C LEU A 10 -14.64 -5.76 15.75
N TRP A 11 -15.36 -5.80 16.88
CA TRP A 11 -16.47 -6.74 17.09
C TRP A 11 -17.62 -6.51 16.09
N SER A 12 -17.91 -5.26 15.76
CA SER A 12 -18.97 -4.90 14.83
C SER A 12 -18.69 -5.35 13.39
N CYS A 13 -17.43 -5.26 12.96
CA CYS A 13 -17.00 -5.72 11.62
C CYS A 13 -16.97 -7.24 11.49
N ILE A 14 -16.56 -7.96 12.54
CA ILE A 14 -16.56 -9.43 12.54
C ILE A 14 -18.00 -9.96 12.49
N TRP A 15 -18.88 -9.41 13.33
CA TRP A 15 -20.28 -9.83 13.36
C TRP A 15 -21.00 -9.57 12.03
N LEU A 16 -20.74 -8.43 11.38
CA LEU A 16 -21.32 -8.13 10.07
C LEU A 16 -20.87 -9.13 9.00
N LYS A 17 -19.59 -9.51 8.98
CA LYS A 17 -19.07 -10.50 8.03
C LYS A 17 -19.69 -11.88 8.27
N ASP A 18 -19.77 -12.31 9.52
CA ASP A 18 -20.38 -13.59 9.89
C ASP A 18 -21.87 -13.62 9.57
N TYR A 19 -22.58 -12.51 9.84
CA TYR A 19 -23.97 -12.34 9.45
C TYR A 19 -24.15 -12.42 7.93
N GLN A 20 -23.37 -11.66 7.16
CA GLN A 20 -23.44 -11.66 5.70
C GLN A 20 -23.16 -13.05 5.14
N HIS A 21 -22.12 -13.73 5.61
CA HIS A 21 -21.76 -15.08 5.17
C HIS A 21 -22.86 -16.09 5.48
N THR A 22 -23.42 -16.04 6.68
CA THR A 22 -24.49 -16.95 7.12
C THR A 22 -25.78 -16.68 6.36
N ALA A 23 -26.17 -15.41 6.22
CA ALA A 23 -27.39 -15.01 5.54
C ALA A 23 -27.34 -15.32 4.04
N VAL A 24 -26.22 -15.05 3.36
CA VAL A 24 -26.05 -15.40 1.94
C VAL A 24 -26.19 -16.90 1.75
N LYS A 25 -25.54 -17.74 2.57
CA LYS A 25 -25.69 -19.20 2.50
C LYS A 25 -27.11 -19.70 2.77
N PHE A 26 -27.87 -18.96 3.57
CA PHE A 26 -29.22 -19.33 3.93
C PHE A 26 -30.21 -18.98 2.80
N TYR A 27 -30.09 -17.80 2.20
CA TYR A 27 -31.02 -17.31 1.18
C TYR A 27 -30.62 -17.65 -0.25
N TYR A 28 -29.32 -17.81 -0.51
CA TYR A 28 -28.74 -18.15 -1.81
C TYR A 28 -28.02 -19.50 -1.74
N SER A 29 -28.31 -20.37 -2.71
CA SER A 29 -27.61 -21.63 -2.86
C SER A 29 -27.48 -21.96 -4.34
N GLU A 30 -26.28 -22.36 -4.75
CA GLU A 30 -26.05 -22.87 -6.12
C GLU A 30 -26.69 -24.25 -6.33
N ASN A 31 -26.92 -24.98 -5.23
CA ASN A 31 -27.38 -26.37 -5.26
C ASN A 31 -28.87 -26.53 -4.87
N LYS A 32 -29.57 -25.44 -4.52
CA LYS A 32 -30.98 -25.45 -4.09
C LYS A 32 -31.72 -24.23 -4.66
N SER A 33 -33.06 -24.25 -4.58
CA SER A 33 -33.87 -23.07 -4.92
C SER A 33 -33.48 -21.89 -4.02
N THR A 34 -33.08 -20.79 -4.64
CA THR A 34 -32.87 -19.50 -3.96
C THR A 34 -34.22 -18.99 -3.45
N ASP A 35 -34.26 -18.41 -2.25
CA ASP A 35 -35.43 -17.70 -1.72
C ASP A 35 -35.33 -16.23 -2.14
N PRO A 36 -36.05 -15.78 -3.19
CA PRO A 36 -35.93 -14.42 -3.70
C PRO A 36 -36.43 -13.37 -2.70
N ILE A 37 -37.42 -13.70 -1.87
CA ILE A 37 -37.97 -12.78 -0.87
C ILE A 37 -36.96 -12.62 0.27
N GLY A 38 -36.45 -13.74 0.77
CA GLY A 38 -35.42 -13.75 1.80
C GLY A 38 -34.15 -13.03 1.36
N TYR A 39 -33.69 -13.26 0.13
CA TYR A 39 -32.54 -12.56 -0.44
C TYR A 39 -32.78 -11.05 -0.56
N SER A 40 -33.97 -10.63 -0.98
CA SER A 40 -34.33 -9.21 -1.05
C SER A 40 -34.28 -8.53 0.32
N ARG A 41 -34.78 -9.20 1.37
CA ARG A 41 -34.71 -8.70 2.75
C ARG A 41 -33.28 -8.66 3.30
N PHE A 42 -32.46 -9.64 2.94
CA PHE A 42 -31.03 -9.64 3.27
C PHE A 42 -30.33 -8.43 2.64
N SER A 43 -30.59 -8.15 1.37
CA SER A 43 -30.04 -6.98 0.67
C SER A 43 -30.47 -5.67 1.33
N LEU A 44 -31.77 -5.49 1.63
CA LEU A 44 -32.26 -4.31 2.35
C LEU A 44 -31.62 -4.16 3.73
N THR A 45 -31.37 -5.27 4.42
CA THR A 45 -30.72 -5.25 5.74
C THR A 45 -29.27 -4.83 5.64
N SER A 46 -28.52 -5.39 4.71
CA SER A 46 -27.13 -5.00 4.45
C SER A 46 -27.01 -3.50 4.10
N LEU A 47 -27.89 -3.00 3.22
CA LEU A 47 -27.92 -1.59 2.84
C LEU A 47 -28.31 -0.67 4.00
N THR A 48 -29.19 -1.12 4.89
CA THR A 48 -29.53 -0.36 6.11
C THR A 48 -28.34 -0.25 7.04
N ILE A 49 -27.58 -1.33 7.23
CA ILE A 49 -26.37 -1.30 8.07
C ILE A 49 -25.35 -0.33 7.47
N ILE A 50 -25.11 -0.39 6.15
CA ILE A 50 -24.21 0.54 5.46
C ILE A 50 -24.66 1.99 5.65
N ARG A 51 -25.96 2.28 5.49
CA ARG A 51 -26.53 3.61 5.74
C ARG A 51 -26.25 4.08 7.16
N LEU A 52 -26.56 3.26 8.17
CA LEU A 52 -26.37 3.62 9.59
C LEU A 52 -24.88 3.86 9.92
N MET A 53 -23.98 3.03 9.37
CA MET A 53 -22.54 3.24 9.52
C MET A 53 -22.11 4.57 8.91
N HIS A 54 -22.59 4.88 7.69
CA HIS A 54 -22.28 6.14 7.03
C HIS A 54 -22.82 7.35 7.78
N GLU A 55 -24.08 7.31 8.22
CA GLU A 55 -24.69 8.36 9.06
C GLU A 55 -23.87 8.57 10.33
N LYS A 56 -23.49 7.48 11.01
CA LYS A 56 -22.70 7.56 12.24
C LYS A 56 -21.30 8.11 12.01
N SER A 57 -20.65 7.72 10.92
CA SER A 57 -19.35 8.30 10.53
C SER A 57 -19.48 9.79 10.24
N CYS A 58 -20.56 10.22 9.58
CA CYS A 58 -20.82 11.63 9.27
C CYS A 58 -21.10 12.50 10.52
N GLU A 59 -21.45 11.92 11.67
CA GLU A 59 -21.59 12.65 12.93
C GLU A 59 -20.24 13.05 13.54
N ASP A 60 -19.17 12.33 13.20
CA ASP A 60 -17.82 12.62 13.69
C ASP A 60 -17.20 13.76 12.87
N ASN A 61 -16.74 14.81 13.55
CA ASN A 61 -16.09 15.96 12.92
C ASN A 61 -14.84 15.55 12.12
N ARG A 62 -14.15 14.47 12.50
CA ARG A 62 -12.99 13.94 11.76
C ARG A 62 -13.36 13.48 10.34
N PHE A 63 -14.62 13.15 10.11
CA PHE A 63 -15.12 12.65 8.83
C PHE A 63 -16.12 13.62 8.20
N GLU A 64 -16.09 14.92 8.55
CA GLU A 64 -17.04 15.91 8.03
C GLU A 64 -17.11 15.91 6.49
N ARG A 65 -15.95 15.76 5.84
CA ARG A 65 -15.84 15.73 4.37
C ARG A 65 -16.59 14.54 3.75
N LEU A 66 -16.82 13.45 4.48
CA LEU A 66 -17.53 12.26 4.01
C LEU A 66 -18.92 12.59 3.45
N LYS A 67 -19.63 13.57 4.03
CA LYS A 67 -20.95 14.05 3.57
C LYS A 67 -20.95 14.61 2.15
N LEU A 68 -19.77 14.98 1.66
CA LEU A 68 -19.54 15.62 0.37
C LEU A 68 -18.95 14.65 -0.65
N HIS A 69 -18.61 13.43 -0.24
CA HIS A 69 -18.13 12.37 -1.14
C HIS A 69 -19.29 11.64 -1.79
N ALA A 70 -19.09 11.27 -3.05
CA ALA A 70 -20.02 10.40 -3.72
C ALA A 70 -19.97 8.99 -3.12
N ILE A 71 -21.09 8.28 -3.17
CA ILE A 71 -21.16 6.85 -2.84
C ILE A 71 -21.58 6.13 -4.12
N ARG A 72 -20.61 5.61 -4.85
CA ARG A 72 -20.83 4.93 -6.13
C ARG A 72 -20.59 3.44 -5.98
N ILE A 73 -21.58 2.77 -5.40
CA ILE A 73 -21.63 1.30 -5.43
C ILE A 73 -22.20 0.90 -6.81
N PRO A 74 -21.47 0.13 -7.63
CA PRO A 74 -21.91 -0.25 -8.96
C PRO A 74 -23.28 -0.92 -8.94
N TYR A 75 -24.17 -0.50 -9.84
CA TYR A 75 -25.53 -1.05 -10.01
C TYR A 75 -26.41 -1.03 -8.75
N LEU A 76 -26.06 -0.25 -7.72
CA LEU A 76 -26.81 -0.23 -6.47
C LEU A 76 -28.23 0.29 -6.65
N LEU A 77 -28.42 1.33 -7.46
CA LEU A 77 -29.75 1.88 -7.68
C LEU A 77 -30.60 0.94 -8.53
N ASP A 78 -29.98 0.28 -9.52
CA ASP A 78 -30.63 -0.71 -10.38
C ASP A 78 -31.07 -1.95 -9.58
N LEU A 79 -30.32 -2.32 -8.53
CA LEU A 79 -30.67 -3.43 -7.64
C LEU A 79 -32.09 -3.34 -7.10
N PHE A 80 -32.57 -2.12 -6.80
CA PHE A 80 -33.91 -1.91 -6.23
C PHE A 80 -35.03 -2.32 -7.19
N GLU A 81 -34.79 -2.33 -8.50
CA GLU A 81 -35.76 -2.78 -9.50
C GLU A 81 -35.97 -4.31 -9.48
N PHE A 82 -34.98 -5.05 -8.99
CA PHE A 82 -35.00 -6.51 -8.96
C PHE A 82 -35.44 -7.09 -7.60
N LEU A 83 -35.70 -6.25 -6.59
CA LEU A 83 -36.10 -6.71 -5.27
C LEU A 83 -37.55 -7.19 -5.24
N VAL A 84 -37.78 -8.37 -4.68
CA VAL A 84 -39.12 -8.95 -4.47
C VAL A 84 -39.61 -8.58 -3.07
N LEU A 85 -40.48 -7.56 -3.00
CA LEU A 85 -40.92 -6.94 -1.75
C LEU A 85 -42.44 -7.09 -1.55
N PRO A 86 -42.92 -8.23 -1.02
CA PRO A 86 -44.37 -8.47 -0.86
C PRO A 86 -45.01 -7.61 0.23
N ASN A 87 -44.20 -7.11 1.18
CA ASN A 87 -44.68 -6.34 2.33
C ASN A 87 -44.57 -4.85 2.10
N ARG A 88 -45.57 -4.09 2.59
CA ARG A 88 -45.58 -2.62 2.55
C ARG A 88 -44.37 -2.00 3.25
N ASP A 89 -44.01 -2.52 4.41
CA ASP A 89 -42.91 -1.96 5.21
C ASP A 89 -41.55 -2.15 4.51
N ASP A 90 -41.37 -3.29 3.83
CA ASP A 90 -40.16 -3.56 3.04
C ASP A 90 -40.07 -2.60 1.83
N MET A 91 -41.20 -2.28 1.18
CA MET A 91 -41.25 -1.27 0.10
C MET A 91 -40.92 0.14 0.59
N ILE A 92 -41.44 0.54 1.77
CA ILE A 92 -41.11 1.85 2.38
C ILE A 92 -39.62 1.92 2.68
N ARG A 93 -39.07 0.88 3.32
CA ARG A 93 -37.64 0.78 3.62
C ARG A 93 -36.77 0.85 2.37
N ALA A 94 -37.16 0.14 1.30
CA ALA A 94 -36.46 0.17 0.02
C ALA A 94 -36.44 1.58 -0.57
N ARG A 95 -37.56 2.30 -0.56
CA ARG A 95 -37.64 3.69 -1.00
C ARG A 95 -36.74 4.60 -0.18
N ASP A 96 -36.79 4.51 1.14
CA ASP A 96 -35.96 5.35 2.02
C ASP A 96 -34.46 5.13 1.77
N LEU A 97 -34.04 3.88 1.53
CA LEU A 97 -32.66 3.54 1.19
C LEU A 97 -32.29 4.04 -0.21
N TYR A 98 -33.17 3.87 -1.21
CA TYR A 98 -32.96 4.38 -2.56
C TYR A 98 -32.75 5.90 -2.54
N ASP A 99 -33.67 6.63 -1.89
CA ASP A 99 -33.61 8.09 -1.77
C ASP A 99 -32.36 8.53 -1.00
N TYR A 100 -31.91 7.75 -0.01
CA TYR A 100 -30.68 8.01 0.71
C TYR A 100 -29.46 7.89 -0.21
N PHE A 101 -29.23 6.74 -0.85
CA PHE A 101 -28.03 6.54 -1.68
C PHE A 101 -28.03 7.41 -2.93
N ARG A 102 -29.21 7.68 -3.52
CA ARG A 102 -29.34 8.60 -4.66
C ARG A 102 -28.82 9.99 -4.34
N LYS A 103 -29.04 10.52 -3.12
CA LYS A 103 -28.51 11.83 -2.70
C LYS A 103 -26.98 11.90 -2.77
N PHE A 104 -26.30 10.76 -2.68
CA PHE A 104 -24.84 10.69 -2.71
C PHE A 104 -24.27 10.36 -4.09
N ASN A 105 -25.09 10.12 -5.13
CA ASN A 105 -24.56 9.77 -6.45
C ASN A 105 -23.93 10.99 -7.18
N ASP A 106 -24.48 12.18 -6.92
CA ASP A 106 -24.15 13.44 -7.61
C ASP A 106 -23.35 14.41 -6.71
N LYS A 107 -22.60 13.88 -5.75
CA LYS A 107 -21.78 14.69 -4.84
C LYS A 107 -20.51 15.20 -5.53
N SER A 108 -20.01 16.34 -5.05
CA SER A 108 -18.91 17.07 -5.67
C SER A 108 -17.56 16.35 -5.57
N TYR A 109 -17.34 15.56 -4.53
CA TYR A 109 -16.09 14.79 -4.38
C TYR A 109 -16.24 13.37 -4.91
N PRO A 110 -15.14 12.80 -5.43
CA PRO A 110 -15.16 11.46 -6.02
C PRO A 110 -15.58 10.41 -5.00
N ASP A 111 -16.02 9.26 -5.53
CA ASP A 111 -16.30 8.10 -4.70
C ASP A 111 -15.06 7.65 -3.94
N LEU A 112 -15.28 7.12 -2.73
CA LEU A 112 -14.24 6.75 -1.77
C LEU A 112 -13.20 5.78 -2.36
N LEU A 113 -13.57 4.94 -3.32
CA LEU A 113 -12.72 3.88 -3.86
C LEU A 113 -12.31 4.12 -5.32
N SER A 114 -12.93 5.08 -6.00
CA SER A 114 -12.79 5.25 -7.45
C SER A 114 -11.42 5.78 -7.94
N ASN A 115 -10.66 6.50 -7.10
CA ASN A 115 -9.37 7.08 -7.51
C ASN A 115 -8.47 7.40 -6.32
N ILE A 116 -7.91 6.38 -5.67
CA ILE A 116 -7.16 6.47 -4.40
C ILE A 116 -6.01 7.52 -4.43
N GLU A 117 -5.45 7.80 -5.61
CA GLU A 117 -4.31 8.71 -5.78
C GLU A 117 -4.72 10.18 -5.98
N ALA A 118 -5.99 10.48 -6.26
CA ALA A 118 -6.43 11.85 -6.47
C ALA A 118 -6.39 12.65 -5.15
N LYS A 119 -5.81 13.86 -5.19
CA LYS A 119 -5.71 14.78 -4.03
C LYS A 119 -7.04 15.07 -3.33
N ASN A 120 -8.15 14.92 -4.05
CA ASN A 120 -9.49 15.17 -3.54
C ASN A 120 -10.18 13.92 -2.97
N THR A 121 -9.47 12.81 -2.82
CA THR A 121 -10.00 11.63 -2.13
C THR A 121 -10.11 11.86 -0.64
N PHE A 122 -11.04 11.11 -0.06
CA PHE A 122 -11.23 11.09 1.38
C PHE A 122 -9.99 10.57 2.10
N GLY A 123 -9.36 9.51 1.59
CA GLY A 123 -8.18 8.90 2.23
C GLY A 123 -7.00 9.87 2.33
N ILE A 124 -6.67 10.57 1.23
CA ILE A 124 -5.58 11.56 1.23
C ILE A 124 -5.91 12.73 2.18
N TYR A 125 -7.12 13.27 2.12
CA TYR A 125 -7.52 14.35 3.01
C TYR A 125 -7.51 13.94 4.49
N PHE A 126 -8.02 12.75 4.79
CA PHE A 126 -8.06 12.23 6.15
C PHE A 126 -6.64 11.99 6.70
N ALA A 127 -5.75 11.44 5.89
CA ALA A 127 -4.35 11.25 6.25
C ALA A 127 -3.65 12.59 6.53
N ASP A 128 -3.86 13.59 5.67
CA ASP A 128 -3.27 14.93 5.81
C ASP A 128 -3.68 15.63 7.12
N GLN A 129 -4.90 15.38 7.60
CA GLN A 129 -5.39 15.94 8.87
C GLN A 129 -4.95 15.16 10.12
N SER A 130 -4.42 13.95 9.96
CA SER A 130 -4.06 13.09 11.07
C SER A 130 -2.62 13.36 11.51
N SER A 131 -2.45 13.96 12.69
CA SER A 131 -1.12 14.23 13.25
C SER A 131 -0.30 12.95 13.44
N GLU A 132 -0.95 11.88 13.92
CA GLU A 132 -0.31 10.57 14.14
C GLU A 132 0.22 9.96 12.83
N MET A 133 -0.55 10.08 11.73
CA MET A 133 -0.11 9.57 10.43
C MET A 133 1.04 10.42 9.85
N ASN A 134 0.99 11.75 10.05
CA ASN A 134 2.05 12.65 9.61
C ASN A 134 3.35 12.45 10.42
N GLU A 135 3.25 12.22 11.73
CA GLU A 135 4.38 11.87 12.60
C GLU A 135 5.03 10.56 12.13
N ALA A 136 4.23 9.50 11.91
CA ALA A 136 4.74 8.23 11.40
C ALA A 136 5.39 8.37 10.00
N LEU A 137 4.80 9.19 9.12
CA LEU A 137 5.39 9.49 7.81
C LEU A 137 6.75 10.19 7.96
N GLN A 138 6.86 11.14 8.89
CA GLN A 138 8.11 11.84 9.16
C GLN A 138 9.17 10.89 9.72
N GLU A 139 8.83 10.03 10.67
CA GLU A 139 9.76 9.01 11.21
C GLU A 139 10.29 8.08 10.11
N ILE A 140 9.42 7.64 9.20
CA ILE A 140 9.81 6.82 8.05
C ILE A 140 10.77 7.60 7.13
N GLN A 141 10.49 8.87 6.85
CA GLN A 141 11.36 9.71 6.02
C GLN A 141 12.73 9.94 6.67
N ASP A 142 12.76 10.21 7.97
CA ASP A 142 13.99 10.42 8.73
C ASP A 142 14.84 9.15 8.76
N GLN A 143 14.22 7.98 8.98
CA GLN A 143 14.91 6.69 8.93
C GLN A 143 15.48 6.41 7.53
N VAL A 144 14.72 6.69 6.46
CA VAL A 144 15.20 6.48 5.09
C VAL A 144 16.37 7.40 4.74
N GLU A 145 16.35 8.65 5.18
CA GLU A 145 17.51 9.54 4.98
C GLU A 145 18.72 9.13 5.83
N GLN A 146 18.52 8.57 7.02
CA GLN A 146 19.60 8.00 7.81
C GLN A 146 20.19 6.75 7.14
N ASP A 147 19.35 5.80 6.71
CA ASP A 147 19.78 4.59 6.01
C ASP A 147 20.58 4.92 4.75
N LYS A 148 20.16 5.95 4.02
CA LYS A 148 20.87 6.46 2.84
C LYS A 148 22.24 7.03 3.17
N LYS A 149 22.38 7.79 4.26
CA LYS A 149 23.68 8.31 4.72
C LYS A 149 24.61 7.19 5.13
N ASP A 150 24.12 6.26 5.95
CA ASP A 150 24.86 5.08 6.39
C ASP A 150 25.32 4.26 5.18
N LYS A 151 24.49 4.19 4.14
CA LYS A 151 24.84 3.49 2.92
C LYS A 151 25.89 4.19 2.07
N ILE A 152 25.82 5.51 1.96
CA ILE A 152 26.87 6.30 1.31
C ILE A 152 28.20 6.08 2.02
N GLU A 153 28.20 6.10 3.36
CA GLU A 153 29.39 5.84 4.16
C GLU A 153 29.93 4.41 3.96
N GLU A 154 29.07 3.38 3.93
CA GLU A 154 29.47 2.00 3.62
C GLU A 154 30.13 1.89 2.24
N VAL A 155 29.55 2.55 1.23
CA VAL A 155 30.08 2.58 -0.14
C VAL A 155 31.46 3.25 -0.17
N ASP A 156 31.62 4.39 0.50
CA ASP A 156 32.87 5.15 0.48
C ASP A 156 33.98 4.43 1.27
N ASN A 157 33.67 3.85 2.42
CA ASN A 157 34.57 2.97 3.16
C ASN A 157 34.98 1.74 2.32
N GLY A 158 34.04 1.19 1.56
CA GLY A 158 34.29 0.11 0.60
C GLY A 158 35.28 0.53 -0.49
N LYS A 159 35.09 1.70 -1.10
CA LYS A 159 36.02 2.23 -2.11
C LYS A 159 37.42 2.46 -1.53
N GLU A 160 37.51 3.09 -0.36
CA GLU A 160 38.80 3.35 0.28
C GLU A 160 39.57 2.06 0.54
N LYS A 161 38.89 1.05 1.11
CA LYS A 161 39.49 -0.26 1.37
C LYS A 161 39.94 -0.96 0.09
N TYR A 162 39.15 -0.86 -0.98
CA TYR A 162 39.55 -1.39 -2.29
C TYR A 162 40.82 -0.71 -2.81
N GLU A 163 40.89 0.62 -2.76
CA GLU A 163 42.05 1.39 -3.18
C GLU A 163 43.30 1.06 -2.36
N GLN A 164 43.17 0.92 -1.04
CA GLN A 164 44.24 0.51 -0.14
C GLN A 164 44.77 -0.90 -0.49
N LEU A 165 43.88 -1.88 -0.72
CA LEU A 165 44.27 -3.23 -1.12
C LEU A 165 44.96 -3.25 -2.49
N MET A 166 44.44 -2.47 -3.44
CA MET A 166 45.05 -2.35 -4.76
C MET A 166 46.44 -1.71 -4.69
N LYS A 167 46.62 -0.65 -3.90
CA LYS A 167 47.93 -0.02 -3.65
C LYS A 167 48.91 -1.02 -3.05
N LYS A 168 48.51 -1.76 -2.01
CA LYS A 168 49.34 -2.83 -1.41
C LYS A 168 49.72 -3.89 -2.44
N ALA A 169 48.77 -4.32 -3.29
CA ALA A 169 49.04 -5.30 -4.33
C ALA A 169 50.02 -4.79 -5.40
N TYR A 170 50.07 -3.49 -5.69
CA TYR A 170 51.04 -2.90 -6.62
C TYR A 170 52.47 -2.88 -6.06
N GLU A 171 52.61 -2.71 -4.75
CA GLU A 171 53.91 -2.72 -4.06
C GLU A 171 54.51 -4.14 -3.95
N LEU A 172 53.67 -5.17 -3.98
CA LEU A 172 54.10 -6.57 -3.93
C LEU A 172 54.59 -7.10 -5.30
N LYS A 173 55.67 -7.88 -5.29
CA LYS A 173 56.13 -8.62 -6.49
C LYS A 173 55.30 -9.87 -6.70
N CYS A 174 54.98 -10.18 -7.97
CA CYS A 174 54.26 -11.40 -8.32
C CYS A 174 55.25 -12.55 -8.49
N GLU A 175 55.15 -13.58 -7.65
CA GLU A 175 56.02 -14.76 -7.70
C GLU A 175 55.49 -15.85 -8.66
N CYS A 176 54.27 -15.69 -9.18
CA CYS A 176 53.61 -16.67 -10.04
C CYS A 176 54.28 -16.85 -11.42
N ALA A 177 55.14 -15.93 -11.84
CA ALA A 177 55.81 -16.00 -13.15
C ALA A 177 56.89 -17.11 -13.23
N LEU A 178 57.38 -17.60 -12.09
CA LEU A 178 58.49 -18.57 -12.02
C LEU A 178 58.03 -20.03 -11.86
N ASN A 179 56.77 -20.27 -11.46
CA ASN A 179 56.25 -21.63 -11.25
C ASN A 179 54.75 -21.68 -11.59
N LEU A 180 54.39 -22.43 -12.64
CA LEU A 180 53.01 -22.59 -13.15
C LEU A 180 52.01 -23.14 -12.12
N TYR A 181 52.48 -23.69 -11.00
CA TYR A 181 51.66 -24.32 -9.96
C TYR A 181 51.26 -23.43 -8.78
N PHE A 182 51.86 -22.24 -8.60
CA PHE A 182 51.58 -21.39 -7.43
C PHE A 182 50.69 -20.18 -7.76
N ARG A 183 49.37 -20.39 -7.82
CA ARG A 183 48.38 -19.29 -7.88
C ARG A 183 48.10 -18.62 -6.51
N LYS A 184 49.00 -18.78 -5.54
CA LYS A 184 48.82 -18.36 -4.14
C LYS A 184 49.89 -17.35 -3.68
N CYS A 185 50.41 -16.50 -4.56
CA CYS A 185 51.29 -15.41 -4.10
C CYS A 185 50.48 -14.32 -3.39
N GLU A 186 51.10 -13.60 -2.45
CA GLU A 186 50.43 -12.58 -1.63
C GLU A 186 49.79 -11.47 -2.47
N ARG A 187 50.40 -11.11 -3.60
CA ARG A 187 49.81 -10.14 -4.54
C ARG A 187 48.49 -10.64 -5.11
N CYS A 188 48.45 -11.89 -5.58
CA CYS A 188 47.25 -12.47 -6.18
C CYS A 188 46.13 -12.67 -5.14
N THR A 189 46.47 -13.00 -3.89
CA THR A 189 45.48 -13.07 -2.81
C THR A 189 44.93 -11.68 -2.49
N THR A 190 45.79 -10.66 -2.37
CA THR A 190 45.37 -9.28 -2.10
C THR A 190 44.44 -8.72 -3.18
N ILE A 191 44.74 -8.99 -4.47
CA ILE A 191 43.85 -8.61 -5.59
C ILE A 191 42.52 -9.36 -5.50
N LYS A 192 42.55 -10.66 -5.16
CA LYS A 192 41.34 -11.45 -5.00
C LYS A 192 40.48 -10.90 -3.86
N ASP A 193 41.10 -10.50 -2.75
CA ASP A 193 40.41 -9.92 -1.60
C ASP A 193 39.79 -8.56 -1.96
N ALA A 194 40.50 -7.72 -2.72
CA ALA A 194 39.95 -6.46 -3.25
C ALA A 194 38.73 -6.71 -4.13
N ASN A 195 38.81 -7.66 -5.08
CA ASN A 195 37.71 -7.99 -5.99
C ASN A 195 36.53 -8.70 -5.29
N ASN A 196 36.76 -9.30 -4.13
CA ASN A 196 35.72 -9.93 -3.31
C ASN A 196 35.01 -8.94 -2.39
N LEU A 197 35.43 -7.67 -2.34
CA LEU A 197 34.74 -6.65 -1.58
C LEU A 197 33.37 -6.39 -2.21
N LYS A 198 32.32 -6.65 -1.45
CA LYS A 198 30.92 -6.48 -1.88
C LYS A 198 30.24 -5.48 -0.96
N VAL A 199 29.60 -4.50 -1.57
CA VAL A 199 28.66 -3.58 -0.91
C VAL A 199 27.28 -3.96 -1.42
N HIS A 200 26.36 -4.26 -0.51
CA HIS A 200 24.99 -4.64 -0.89
C HIS A 200 24.26 -3.38 -1.34
N ILE A 201 23.68 -3.28 -2.54
CA ILE A 201 22.91 -2.08 -2.92
C ILE A 201 21.43 -2.46 -2.89
N ASP A 202 20.71 -1.89 -1.93
CA ASP A 202 19.25 -2.02 -1.81
C ASP A 202 18.56 -0.86 -2.53
N GLU A 203 17.38 -1.13 -3.09
CA GLU A 203 16.53 -0.07 -3.63
C GLU A 203 15.92 0.76 -2.51
N CYS A 204 15.79 2.07 -2.72
CA CYS A 204 15.13 2.95 -1.76
C CYS A 204 13.66 2.52 -1.61
N PRO A 205 13.16 2.28 -0.38
CA PRO A 205 11.80 1.79 -0.16
C PRO A 205 10.73 2.82 -0.53
N ILE A 206 11.09 4.11 -0.57
CA ILE A 206 10.17 5.18 -0.94
C ILE A 206 10.33 5.46 -2.44
N PRO A 207 9.26 5.32 -3.25
CA PRO A 207 9.31 5.71 -4.65
C PRO A 207 9.59 7.22 -4.71
N SER A 208 10.75 7.58 -5.27
CA SER A 208 11.03 8.97 -5.64
C SER A 208 9.87 9.46 -6.52
N GLN A 209 9.28 10.61 -6.20
CA GLN A 209 8.15 11.16 -6.94
C GLN A 209 8.56 11.35 -8.42
N THR A 210 8.28 10.34 -9.23
CA THR A 210 8.44 10.41 -10.67
C THR A 210 7.17 11.09 -11.15
N ASN A 211 7.31 12.35 -11.55
CA ASN A 211 6.30 13.01 -12.37
C ASN A 211 5.95 12.04 -13.52
N GLY A 212 4.69 11.59 -13.54
CA GLY A 212 4.31 10.29 -14.08
C GLY A 212 4.84 9.98 -15.47
N VAL A 213 5.67 8.93 -15.57
CA VAL A 213 5.77 8.04 -16.73
C VAL A 213 6.22 6.66 -16.22
N GLY A 214 5.35 5.67 -16.35
CA GLY A 214 5.65 4.23 -16.43
C GLY A 214 6.70 3.67 -15.47
N ALA A 215 6.26 3.09 -14.36
CA ALA A 215 7.08 2.24 -13.49
C ALA A 215 7.60 1.01 -14.28
N THR A 216 8.86 1.07 -14.71
CA THR A 216 9.64 -0.14 -15.05
C THR A 216 10.28 -0.65 -13.78
N THR A 217 9.84 -1.83 -13.34
CA THR A 217 10.42 -2.62 -12.27
C THR A 217 11.89 -2.93 -12.58
N GLY A 218 12.79 -2.39 -11.77
CA GLY A 218 14.21 -2.73 -11.76
C GLY A 218 14.43 -3.95 -10.88
N THR A 219 15.02 -4.99 -11.44
CA THR A 219 15.54 -6.13 -10.69
C THR A 219 16.81 -5.72 -9.94
N GLY A 220 16.89 -5.99 -8.64
CA GLY A 220 18.08 -5.78 -7.81
C GLY A 220 19.35 -6.31 -8.48
N LYS A 221 20.30 -5.41 -8.74
CA LYS A 221 21.62 -5.73 -9.29
C LYS A 221 22.68 -5.54 -8.21
N THR A 222 23.27 -6.65 -7.79
CA THR A 222 24.53 -6.65 -7.03
C THR A 222 25.64 -6.20 -7.98
N THR A 223 26.07 -4.95 -7.86
CA THR A 223 27.14 -4.43 -8.70
C THR A 223 28.47 -4.69 -8.00
N THR A 224 29.26 -5.60 -8.57
CA THR A 224 30.65 -5.82 -8.14
C THR A 224 31.44 -4.59 -8.58
N ALA A 225 32.19 -3.97 -7.67
CA ALA A 225 33.06 -2.83 -7.96
C ALA A 225 34.22 -3.26 -8.88
N ALA A 226 33.94 -3.39 -10.18
CA ALA A 226 34.92 -3.64 -11.20
C ALA A 226 34.60 -2.77 -12.43
N ARG A 227 35.17 -1.56 -12.41
CA ARG A 227 35.71 -0.84 -13.57
C ARG A 227 34.74 -0.59 -14.75
N THR A 228 34.04 0.55 -14.72
CA THR A 228 33.78 1.38 -15.90
C THR A 228 33.66 2.84 -15.47
N GLY A 229 34.45 3.72 -16.10
CA GLY A 229 34.50 5.14 -15.79
C GLY A 229 33.14 5.82 -16.00
N CYS A 230 32.70 6.55 -14.99
CA CYS A 230 31.57 7.46 -15.08
C CYS A 230 32.15 8.86 -15.36
N THR A 231 32.08 9.30 -16.62
CA THR A 231 32.24 10.70 -16.98
C THR A 231 31.05 11.49 -16.45
N LEU A 232 31.30 12.35 -15.46
CA LEU A 232 30.41 13.44 -15.07
C LEU A 232 30.24 14.38 -16.26
N LYS A 233 29.02 14.49 -16.80
CA LYS A 233 28.65 15.64 -17.63
C LYS A 233 28.26 16.78 -16.70
N SER A 234 29.04 17.85 -16.80
CA SER A 234 28.72 19.22 -16.39
C SER A 234 27.50 19.76 -17.10
#